data_AF-A0A2D7BZW3-F1
#
_entry.id   AF-A0A2D7BZW3-F1
#
_cell.length_a   1.000
_cell.length_b   1.000
_cell.length_c   1.000
_cell.angle_alpha   90.00
_cell.angle_beta   90.00
_cell.angle_gamma   90.00
#
_symmetry.space_group_name_H-M   'P 1'
#
loop_
_entity.id
_entity.type
_entity.pdbx_description
1 polymer ?
#
loop_
_entity_poly.entity_id
_entity_poly.type
_entity_poly.pdbx_seq_one_letter_code
_entity_poly.pdbx_strand_id
1 'polypeptide(L)'
;MGCDPNPQSYEIYKKQCLAYEEQLQTPLFPVDVTFEDHGTWFEVRGTKRVRIYNLPAEDMDWDNIVEDRYDLMFTSPPYFGIERYAEGQEGEDDQSWKKYGEYEMWRDSFYFPVLDSLLTFCDNVLVNIVDPVVKNKRYRLEDDMRGRYSIPEVYGMKMSRRPSGVKDSEHGVVDDKKLNFIEPVYKISYK
;
A
#
# COMPACT_ATOMS: atom_id res chain seq x y z
N MET A 1 -1.32 0.76 11.19
CA MET A 1 -1.08 2.11 10.67
C MET A 1 -1.28 2.07 9.16
N GLY A 2 -1.79 3.13 8.54
CA GLY A 2 -1.90 3.27 7.09
C GLY A 2 -1.75 4.72 6.65
N CYS A 3 -1.37 4.92 5.39
CA CYS A 3 -1.22 6.24 4.79
C CYS A 3 -1.80 6.22 3.36
N ASP A 4 -2.62 7.22 3.02
CA ASP A 4 -3.17 7.40 1.67
C ASP A 4 -3.46 8.91 1.46
N PRO A 5 -2.75 9.62 0.56
CA PRO A 5 -3.00 11.03 0.26
C PRO A 5 -4.24 11.19 -0.64
N ASN A 6 -5.37 10.64 -0.21
CA ASN A 6 -6.66 10.78 -0.87
C ASN A 6 -7.72 11.19 0.19
N PRO A 7 -8.13 12.46 0.24
CA PRO A 7 -9.12 12.95 1.18
C PRO A 7 -10.48 12.22 1.10
N GLN A 8 -10.88 11.77 -0.09
CA GLN A 8 -12.13 11.04 -0.26
C GLN A 8 -12.06 9.64 0.36
N SER A 9 -10.99 8.90 0.08
CA SER A 9 -10.72 7.60 0.71
C SER A 9 -10.59 7.76 2.23
N TYR A 10 -9.91 8.81 2.67
CA TYR A 10 -9.69 9.12 4.08
C TYR A 10 -11.02 9.25 4.87
N GLU A 11 -12.02 9.95 4.31
CA GLU A 11 -13.35 10.03 4.92
C GLU A 11 -14.11 8.69 4.93
N ILE A 12 -13.86 7.83 3.94
CA ILE A 12 -14.41 6.47 3.91
C ILE A 12 -13.75 5.61 5.00
N TYR A 13 -12.44 5.72 5.19
CA TYR A 13 -11.70 4.97 6.20
C TYR A 13 -12.18 5.27 7.61
N LYS A 14 -12.52 6.52 7.94
CA LYS A 14 -13.13 6.89 9.23
C LYS A 14 -14.39 6.07 9.51
N LYS A 15 -15.30 6.01 8.53
CA LYS A 15 -16.57 5.27 8.61
C LYS A 15 -16.33 3.77 8.72
N GLN A 16 -15.41 3.23 7.93
CA GLN A 16 -15.06 1.82 7.95
C GLN A 16 -14.46 1.39 9.29
N CYS A 17 -13.55 2.18 9.87
CA CYS A 17 -12.94 1.88 11.16
C CYS A 17 -13.99 1.77 12.26
N LEU A 18 -14.93 2.71 12.33
CA LEU A 18 -16.04 2.68 13.30
C LEU A 18 -16.97 1.48 13.07
N ALA A 19 -17.36 1.22 11.82
CA ALA A 19 -18.21 0.08 11.49
C ALA A 19 -17.55 -1.26 11.84
N TYR A 20 -16.24 -1.40 11.63
CA TYR A 20 -15.51 -2.61 12.02
C TYR A 20 -15.35 -2.75 13.53
N GLU A 21 -15.21 -1.66 14.28
CA GLU A 21 -15.25 -1.75 15.75
C GLU A 21 -16.61 -2.24 16.23
N GLU A 22 -17.72 -1.74 15.68
CA GLU A 22 -19.06 -2.22 16.01
C GLU A 22 -19.21 -3.73 15.75
N GLN A 23 -18.67 -4.24 14.65
CA GLN A 23 -18.67 -5.67 14.33
C GLN A 23 -17.80 -6.52 15.26
N LEU A 24 -16.76 -5.94 15.84
CA LEU A 24 -15.87 -6.63 16.78
C LEU A 24 -16.39 -6.59 18.22
N GLN A 25 -17.36 -5.73 18.54
CA GLN A 25 -17.97 -5.68 19.85
C GLN A 25 -18.60 -7.02 20.23
N THR A 26 -18.41 -7.40 21.49
CA THR A 26 -19.07 -8.57 22.08
C THR A 26 -19.98 -8.11 23.21
N PRO A 27 -21.25 -8.54 23.26
CA PRO A 27 -22.16 -8.15 24.34
C PRO A 27 -21.68 -8.53 25.74
N LEU A 28 -20.80 -9.52 25.86
CA LEU A 28 -20.27 -10.00 27.13
C LEU A 28 -19.14 -9.13 27.69
N PHE A 29 -18.39 -8.46 26.81
CA PHE A 29 -17.23 -7.63 27.16
C PHE A 29 -17.17 -6.43 26.21
N PRO A 30 -18.09 -5.47 26.36
CA PRO A 30 -18.07 -4.27 25.53
C PRO A 30 -16.80 -3.48 25.79
N VAL A 31 -16.21 -2.95 24.72
CA VAL A 31 -15.03 -2.08 24.79
C VAL A 31 -15.46 -0.69 24.37
N ASP A 32 -15.15 0.31 25.20
CA ASP A 32 -15.38 1.70 24.85
C ASP A 32 -14.54 2.08 23.62
N VAL A 33 -15.19 2.68 22.63
CA VAL A 33 -14.54 3.11 21.39
C VAL A 33 -14.33 4.62 21.44
N THR A 34 -13.08 5.06 21.31
CA THR A 34 -12.73 6.47 21.13
C THR A 34 -12.36 6.74 19.67
N PHE A 35 -12.74 7.93 19.19
CA PHE A 35 -12.40 8.44 17.88
C PHE A 35 -11.82 9.84 18.03
N GLU A 36 -10.61 10.04 17.54
CA GLU A 36 -9.89 11.32 17.58
C GLU A 36 -9.45 11.68 16.17
N ASP A 37 -9.87 12.86 15.68
CA ASP A 37 -9.51 13.38 14.37
C ASP A 37 -8.63 14.61 14.53
N HIS A 38 -7.41 14.53 14.00
CA HIS A 38 -6.40 15.57 14.08
C HIS A 38 -6.24 16.33 12.75
N GLY A 39 -7.17 16.14 11.80
CA GLY A 39 -7.16 16.78 10.49
C GLY A 39 -6.35 15.97 9.48
N THR A 40 -5.04 15.89 9.64
CA THR A 40 -4.15 15.15 8.73
C THR A 40 -4.03 13.65 9.06
N TRP A 41 -4.48 13.24 10.24
CA TRP A 41 -4.58 11.85 10.65
C TRP A 41 -5.67 11.67 11.70
N PHE A 42 -6.17 10.45 11.84
CA PHE A 42 -7.13 10.09 12.88
C PHE A 42 -6.73 8.81 13.59
N GLU A 43 -7.26 8.61 14.78
CA GLU A 43 -7.12 7.40 15.57
C GLU A 43 -8.47 6.87 16.06
N VAL A 44 -8.63 5.55 15.96
CA VAL A 44 -9.72 4.81 16.59
C VAL A 44 -9.11 3.84 17.60
N ARG A 45 -9.53 3.93 18.86
CA ARG A 45 -9.14 2.98 19.91
C ARG A 45 -10.38 2.25 20.40
N GLY A 46 -10.39 0.94 20.24
CA GLY A 46 -11.43 0.06 20.78
C GLY A 46 -10.84 -1.32 21.02
N THR A 47 -11.42 -2.34 20.42
CA THR A 47 -10.87 -3.72 20.44
C THR A 47 -9.50 -3.75 19.76
N LYS A 48 -9.32 -2.94 18.71
CA LYS A 48 -8.01 -2.66 18.10
C LYS A 48 -7.74 -1.16 18.11
N ARG A 49 -6.47 -0.81 17.95
CA ARG A 49 -6.00 0.56 17.73
C ARG A 49 -5.67 0.75 16.25
N VAL A 50 -6.35 1.69 15.59
CA VAL A 50 -6.14 2.01 14.19
C VAL A 50 -5.75 3.47 14.05
N ARG A 51 -4.67 3.74 13.32
CA ARG A 51 -4.22 5.08 12.92
C ARG A 51 -4.11 5.14 11.41
N ILE A 52 -4.69 6.17 10.80
CA ILE A 52 -4.62 6.43 9.36
C ILE A 52 -4.20 7.87 9.12
N TYR A 53 -3.25 8.08 8.22
CA TYR A 53 -2.71 9.38 7.84
C TYR A 53 -3.14 9.72 6.41
N ASN A 54 -3.61 10.94 6.19
CA ASN A 54 -3.91 11.48 4.86
C ASN A 54 -2.67 12.18 4.31
N LEU A 55 -1.59 11.43 4.11
CA LEU A 55 -0.28 11.92 3.67
C LEU A 55 0.42 10.90 2.76
N PRO A 56 1.28 11.36 1.84
CA PRO A 56 2.18 10.46 1.09
C PRO A 56 3.12 9.72 2.04
N ALA A 57 3.39 8.44 1.75
CA ALA A 57 4.19 7.58 2.61
C ALA A 57 5.63 8.07 2.78
N GLU A 58 6.18 8.70 1.73
CA GLU A 58 7.53 9.27 1.72
C GLU A 58 7.64 10.56 2.52
N ASP A 59 6.53 11.25 2.75
CA ASP A 59 6.47 12.52 3.49
C ASP A 59 6.11 12.31 4.98
N MET A 60 5.90 11.05 5.40
CA MET A 60 5.60 10.68 6.78
C MET A 60 6.81 10.88 7.70
N ASP A 61 6.57 11.48 8.86
CA ASP A 61 7.56 11.64 9.93
C ASP A 61 7.67 10.35 10.77
N TRP A 62 8.29 9.33 10.19
CA TRP A 62 8.35 7.99 10.75
C TRP A 62 8.97 7.95 12.16
N ASP A 63 10.02 8.74 12.41
CA ASP A 63 10.71 8.80 13.71
C ASP A 63 9.77 9.22 14.86
N ASN A 64 8.79 10.09 14.58
CA ASN A 64 7.89 10.61 15.61
C ASN A 64 6.57 9.85 15.72
N ILE A 65 6.13 9.15 14.68
CA ILE A 65 4.85 8.39 14.68
C ILE A 65 5.02 6.95 15.16
N VAL A 66 6.21 6.38 15.04
CA VAL A 66 6.49 5.01 15.44
C VAL A 66 6.94 5.01 16.89
N GLU A 67 6.12 4.43 17.76
CA GLU A 67 6.38 4.38 19.20
C GLU A 67 7.47 3.35 19.57
N ASP A 68 7.52 2.22 18.86
CA ASP A 68 8.48 1.13 19.07
C ASP A 68 8.95 0.56 17.72
N ARG A 69 8.59 -0.69 17.43
CA ARG A 69 8.83 -1.37 16.17
C ARG A 69 7.58 -2.14 15.79
N TYR A 70 7.31 -2.24 14.49
CA TYR A 70 6.22 -3.07 13.99
C TYR A 70 6.70 -4.48 13.69
N ASP A 71 5.88 -5.49 14.01
CA ASP A 71 6.19 -6.88 13.66
C ASP A 71 6.13 -7.11 12.14
N LEU A 72 5.20 -6.44 11.47
CA LEU A 72 4.91 -6.60 10.04
C LEU A 72 4.43 -5.30 9.40
N MET A 73 5.05 -4.94 8.28
CA MET A 73 4.60 -3.91 7.35
C MET A 73 4.40 -4.55 5.98
N PHE A 74 3.17 -4.52 5.49
CA PHE A 74 2.82 -4.99 4.16
C PHE A 74 2.42 -3.81 3.29
N THR A 75 2.99 -3.71 2.09
CA THR A 75 2.67 -2.65 1.15
C THR A 75 2.55 -3.17 -0.29
N SER A 76 1.68 -2.52 -1.06
CA SER A 76 1.55 -2.66 -2.51
C SER A 76 1.64 -1.25 -3.10
N PRO A 77 2.85 -0.68 -3.22
CA PRO A 77 3.00 0.72 -3.58
C PRO A 77 2.49 0.98 -5.01
N PRO A 78 1.99 2.20 -5.31
CA PRO A 78 1.40 2.48 -6.62
C PRO A 78 2.37 2.24 -7.76
N TYR A 79 1.98 1.45 -8.76
CA TYR A 79 2.86 1.08 -9.85
C TYR A 79 3.18 2.30 -10.73
N PHE A 80 4.45 2.50 -11.06
CA PHE A 80 4.91 3.66 -11.83
C PHE A 80 4.05 3.91 -13.08
N GLY A 81 3.37 5.06 -13.11
CA GLY A 81 2.57 5.52 -14.26
C GLY A 81 1.31 4.71 -14.58
N ILE A 82 0.90 3.77 -13.72
CA ILE A 82 -0.26 2.89 -13.95
C ILE A 82 -1.44 3.28 -13.05
N GLU A 83 -1.21 3.49 -11.76
CA GLU A 83 -2.29 3.65 -10.78
C GLU A 83 -2.55 5.11 -10.45
N ARG A 84 -3.80 5.56 -10.67
CA ARG A 84 -4.23 6.96 -10.51
C ARG A 84 -5.42 7.08 -9.57
N TYR A 85 -5.20 6.81 -8.29
CA TYR A 85 -6.28 6.68 -7.30
C TYR A 85 -7.05 7.98 -7.01
N ALA A 86 -6.47 9.15 -7.30
CA ALA A 86 -7.10 10.47 -7.10
C ALA A 86 -7.09 11.34 -8.38
N GLU A 87 -7.17 10.73 -9.58
CA GLU A 87 -7.19 11.50 -10.84
C GLU A 87 -8.38 12.48 -10.89
N GLY A 88 -8.07 13.76 -11.11
CA GLY A 88 -9.05 14.84 -11.12
C GLY A 88 -9.69 15.16 -9.76
N GLN A 89 -9.08 14.73 -8.65
CA GLN A 89 -9.55 14.98 -7.29
C GLN A 89 -8.57 15.89 -6.51
N GLU A 90 -9.03 16.40 -5.36
CA GLU A 90 -8.15 17.06 -4.40
C GLU A 90 -7.13 16.03 -3.86
N GLY A 91 -5.85 16.38 -3.82
CA GLY A 91 -4.76 15.44 -3.51
C GLY A 91 -4.14 14.74 -4.74
N GLU A 92 -4.60 15.04 -5.96
CA GLU A 92 -4.00 14.50 -7.20
C GLU A 92 -2.47 14.77 -7.27
N ASP A 93 -2.06 15.99 -6.93
CA ASP A 93 -0.65 16.43 -7.01
C ASP A 93 0.26 15.71 -6.00
N ASP A 94 -0.31 15.16 -4.93
CA ASP A 94 0.39 14.37 -3.91
C ASP A 94 0.52 12.89 -4.28
N GLN A 95 -0.12 12.46 -5.37
CA GLN A 95 -0.04 11.08 -5.84
C GLN A 95 1.27 10.83 -6.60
N SER A 96 1.90 9.67 -6.36
CA SER A 96 3.22 9.35 -6.91
C SER A 96 3.29 9.41 -8.44
N TRP A 97 2.21 9.09 -9.16
CA TRP A 97 2.17 9.16 -10.62
C TRP A 97 2.20 10.59 -11.17
N LYS A 98 1.78 11.57 -10.36
CA LYS A 98 1.74 12.99 -10.71
C LYS A 98 3.00 13.71 -10.24
N LYS A 99 3.45 13.41 -9.02
CA LYS A 99 4.67 13.97 -8.39
C LYS A 99 5.95 13.53 -9.10
N TYR A 100 5.99 12.32 -9.67
CA TYR A 100 7.18 11.75 -10.31
C TYR A 100 6.93 11.33 -11.76
N GLY A 101 7.29 12.20 -12.71
CA GLY A 101 7.07 11.96 -14.14
C GLY A 101 8.03 10.96 -14.80
N GLU A 102 9.18 10.71 -14.19
CA GLU A 102 10.22 9.78 -14.69
C GLU A 102 10.40 8.60 -13.74
N TYR A 103 10.73 7.43 -14.29
CA TYR A 103 10.84 6.19 -13.50
C TYR A 103 11.92 6.30 -12.43
N GLU A 104 13.08 6.84 -12.78
CA GLU A 104 14.20 7.02 -11.86
C GLU A 104 13.83 7.96 -10.72
N MET A 105 13.06 9.02 -11.00
CA MET A 105 12.54 9.93 -9.98
C MET A 105 11.53 9.24 -9.06
N TRP A 106 10.61 8.45 -9.62
CA TRP A 106 9.65 7.67 -8.82
C TRP A 106 10.36 6.62 -7.95
N ARG A 107 11.37 5.94 -8.50
CA ARG A 107 12.13 4.90 -7.79
C ARG A 107 12.96 5.50 -6.65
N ASP A 108 13.71 6.56 -6.94
CA ASP A 108 14.74 7.07 -6.04
C ASP A 108 14.18 8.10 -5.03
N SER A 109 13.08 8.78 -5.35
CA SER A 109 12.48 9.81 -4.49
C SER A 109 11.18 9.39 -3.81
N PHE A 110 10.61 8.24 -4.17
CA PHE A 110 9.41 7.68 -3.53
C PHE A 110 9.64 6.24 -3.09
N TYR A 111 9.84 5.32 -4.04
CA TYR A 111 9.80 3.89 -3.75
C TYR A 111 10.89 3.45 -2.76
N PHE A 112 12.15 3.79 -3.03
CA PHE A 112 13.25 3.42 -2.13
C PHE A 112 13.22 4.14 -0.78
N PRO A 113 12.99 5.47 -0.70
CA PRO A 113 12.81 6.15 0.58
C PRO A 113 11.72 5.52 1.45
N VAL A 114 10.57 5.16 0.87
CA VAL A 114 9.51 4.46 1.61
C VAL A 114 10.01 3.11 2.12
N LEU A 115 10.61 2.28 1.26
CA LEU A 115 11.13 0.98 1.70
C LEU A 115 12.19 1.07 2.81
N ASP A 116 13.09 2.04 2.73
CA ASP A 116 14.10 2.27 3.77
C ASP A 116 13.46 2.63 5.11
N SER A 117 12.44 3.50 5.10
CA SER A 117 11.66 3.80 6.30
C SER A 117 11.00 2.53 6.86
N LEU A 118 10.33 1.73 6.02
CA LEU A 118 9.71 0.49 6.49
C LEU A 118 10.74 -0.46 7.13
N LEU A 119 11.91 -0.62 6.51
CA LEU A 119 12.98 -1.49 7.03
C LEU A 119 13.56 -0.98 8.36
N THR A 120 13.58 0.34 8.55
CA THR A 120 14.03 0.97 9.80
C THR A 120 13.08 0.64 10.94
N PHE A 121 11.77 0.77 10.72
CA PHE A 121 10.74 0.70 11.76
C PHE A 121 10.00 -0.64 11.86
N CYS A 122 10.40 -1.66 11.10
CA CYS A 122 9.71 -2.95 11.09
C CYS A 122 10.64 -4.15 11.00
N ASP A 123 10.27 -5.23 11.70
CA ASP A 123 10.99 -6.52 11.65
C ASP A 123 10.77 -7.27 10.35
N ASN A 124 9.54 -7.25 9.80
CA ASN A 124 9.20 -7.94 8.55
C ASN A 124 8.55 -6.98 7.56
N VAL A 125 9.26 -6.66 6.48
CA VAL A 125 8.71 -5.84 5.38
C VAL A 125 8.34 -6.73 4.22
N LEU A 126 7.07 -6.72 3.84
CA LEU A 126 6.51 -7.46 2.72
C LEU A 126 6.03 -6.48 1.64
N VAL A 127 6.49 -6.66 0.41
CA VAL A 127 6.19 -5.75 -0.71
C VAL A 127 5.59 -6.54 -1.85
N ASN A 128 4.32 -6.28 -2.17
CA ASN A 128 3.67 -6.80 -3.37
C ASN A 128 3.90 -5.83 -4.52
N ILE A 129 4.78 -6.19 -5.45
CA ILE A 129 5.01 -5.39 -6.66
C ILE A 129 5.59 -6.27 -7.78
N VAL A 130 5.40 -5.85 -9.03
CA VAL A 130 6.09 -6.40 -10.19
C VAL A 130 6.68 -5.28 -11.03
N ASP A 131 7.64 -5.64 -11.89
CA ASP A 131 8.19 -4.74 -12.92
C ASP A 131 7.06 -4.00 -13.68
N PRO A 132 6.97 -2.66 -13.57
CA PRO A 132 5.95 -1.92 -14.28
C PRO A 132 6.24 -1.90 -15.78
N VAL A 133 5.18 -2.03 -16.58
CA VAL A 133 5.24 -1.94 -18.04
C VAL A 133 4.46 -0.71 -18.49
N VAL A 134 5.19 0.33 -18.93
CA VAL A 134 4.59 1.60 -19.38
C VAL A 134 5.01 1.85 -20.81
N LYS A 135 4.04 2.10 -21.71
CA LYS A 135 4.28 2.33 -23.15
C LYS A 135 5.21 1.28 -23.78
N ASN A 136 4.96 0.00 -23.51
CA ASN A 136 5.75 -1.16 -23.94
C ASN A 136 7.21 -1.22 -23.43
N LYS A 137 7.61 -0.31 -22.55
CA LYS A 137 8.89 -0.38 -21.84
C LYS A 137 8.67 -1.04 -20.48
N ARG A 138 9.37 -2.16 -20.26
CA ARG A 138 9.46 -2.81 -18.95
C ARG A 138 10.55 -2.14 -18.13
N TYR A 139 10.22 -1.66 -16.95
CA TYR A 139 11.19 -1.17 -15.97
C TYR A 139 11.55 -2.30 -15.01
N ARG A 140 12.85 -2.54 -14.82
CA ARG A 140 13.40 -3.69 -14.10
C ARG A 140 13.53 -3.39 -12.60
N LEU A 141 12.40 -3.13 -11.96
CA LEU A 141 12.37 -2.79 -10.54
C LEU A 141 12.88 -3.92 -9.66
N GLU A 142 12.61 -5.18 -10.02
CA GLU A 142 13.13 -6.32 -9.26
C GLU A 142 14.68 -6.34 -9.26
N ASP A 143 15.31 -6.06 -10.41
CA ASP A 143 16.76 -5.97 -10.52
C ASP A 143 17.31 -4.80 -9.68
N ASP A 144 16.65 -3.64 -9.74
CA ASP A 144 16.99 -2.47 -8.94
C ASP A 144 16.90 -2.78 -7.42
N MET A 145 15.85 -3.50 -7.00
CA MET A 145 15.69 -3.96 -5.62
C MET A 145 16.79 -4.93 -5.20
N ARG A 146 17.12 -5.93 -6.05
CA ARG A 146 18.22 -6.87 -5.79
C ARG A 146 19.58 -6.17 -5.75
N GLY A 147 19.71 -5.03 -6.42
CA GLY A 147 20.86 -4.14 -6.31
C GLY A 147 21.05 -3.56 -4.91
N ARG A 148 19.96 -3.16 -4.24
CA ARG A 148 19.97 -2.43 -2.95
C ARG A 148 19.69 -3.29 -1.71
N TYR A 149 18.83 -4.30 -1.82
CA TYR A 149 18.29 -5.06 -0.70
C TYR A 149 18.53 -6.57 -0.83
N SER A 150 18.36 -7.28 0.28
CA SER A 150 18.25 -8.73 0.35
C SER A 150 16.79 -9.16 0.24
N ILE A 151 16.52 -10.15 -0.60
CA ILE A 151 15.19 -10.77 -0.78
C ILE A 151 15.27 -12.23 -0.33
N PRO A 152 15.23 -12.51 0.99
CA PRO A 152 15.36 -13.88 1.51
C PRO A 152 14.20 -14.79 1.12
N GLU A 153 12.99 -14.24 0.98
CA GLU A 153 11.77 -15.00 0.76
C GLU A 153 10.87 -14.30 -0.27
N VAL A 154 10.18 -15.10 -1.09
CA VAL A 154 9.16 -14.63 -2.03
C VAL A 154 7.92 -15.47 -1.85
N TYR A 155 6.81 -14.81 -1.54
CA TYR A 155 5.50 -15.43 -1.37
C TYR A 155 4.65 -15.16 -2.62
N GLY A 156 3.69 -16.06 -2.92
CA GLY A 156 2.72 -15.84 -3.98
C GLY A 156 1.40 -15.33 -3.43
N MET A 157 0.94 -14.17 -3.89
CA MET A 157 -0.40 -13.66 -3.58
C MET A 157 -1.32 -13.93 -4.78
N LYS A 158 -2.34 -14.75 -4.56
CA LYS A 158 -3.37 -15.04 -5.56
C LYS A 158 -4.29 -13.83 -5.69
N MET A 159 -4.31 -13.24 -6.87
CA MET A 159 -5.11 -12.07 -7.20
C MET A 159 -6.20 -12.40 -8.21
N SER A 160 -7.37 -11.83 -7.96
CA SER A 160 -8.46 -11.79 -8.94
C SER A 160 -8.04 -10.85 -10.07
N ARG A 161 -8.17 -11.30 -11.33
CA ARG A 161 -7.91 -10.44 -12.49
C ARG A 161 -8.77 -9.16 -12.41
N ARG A 162 -8.13 -7.99 -12.41
CA ARG A 162 -8.83 -6.69 -12.44
C ARG A 162 -9.76 -6.68 -13.67
N PRO A 163 -10.98 -6.13 -13.58
CA PRO A 163 -11.87 -6.01 -14.74
C PRO A 163 -11.23 -5.08 -15.81
N SER A 164 -10.42 -5.63 -16.71
CA SER A 164 -9.87 -4.89 -17.83
C SER A 164 -10.88 -4.90 -18.98
N GLY A 165 -11.13 -3.76 -19.63
CA GLY A 165 -11.94 -3.66 -20.86
C GLY A 165 -11.33 -4.35 -22.10
N VAL A 166 -10.20 -5.07 -21.93
CA VAL A 166 -9.56 -5.88 -22.96
C VAL A 166 -10.30 -7.22 -23.02
N LYS A 167 -10.87 -7.55 -24.19
CA LYS A 167 -11.46 -8.87 -24.45
C LYS A 167 -10.43 -9.95 -24.13
N ASP A 168 -10.85 -10.92 -23.34
CA ASP A 168 -10.03 -12.09 -23.04
C ASP A 168 -9.62 -12.75 -24.36
N SER A 169 -8.31 -12.80 -24.63
CA SER A 169 -7.80 -13.81 -25.55
C SER A 169 -8.02 -15.18 -24.89
N GLU A 170 -8.10 -16.25 -25.70
CA GLU A 170 -8.36 -17.64 -25.26
C GLU A 170 -7.43 -18.13 -24.13
N HIS A 171 -6.35 -17.41 -23.82
CA HIS A 171 -5.42 -17.67 -22.73
C HIS A 171 -5.87 -17.17 -21.34
N GLY A 172 -7.00 -16.45 -21.23
CA GLY A 172 -7.48 -15.81 -19.99
C GLY A 172 -8.61 -16.53 -19.25
N VAL A 173 -9.13 -17.62 -19.83
CA VAL A 173 -10.29 -18.36 -19.34
C VAL A 173 -10.02 -19.86 -19.45
N VAL A 174 -10.20 -20.60 -18.34
CA VAL A 174 -10.23 -22.08 -18.34
C VAL A 174 -11.58 -22.47 -17.75
N ASP A 175 -12.35 -23.29 -18.47
CA ASP A 175 -13.69 -23.74 -18.07
C ASP A 175 -14.64 -22.59 -17.66
N ASP A 176 -14.73 -21.53 -18.47
CA ASP A 176 -15.53 -20.32 -18.24
C ASP A 176 -15.21 -19.56 -16.93
N LYS A 177 -14.09 -19.89 -16.27
CA LYS A 177 -13.61 -19.19 -15.09
C LYS A 177 -12.45 -18.26 -15.47
N LYS A 178 -12.56 -17.00 -15.04
CA LYS A 178 -11.46 -16.04 -15.14
C LYS A 178 -10.24 -16.60 -14.41
N LEU A 179 -9.11 -16.66 -15.11
CA LEU A 179 -7.85 -17.07 -14.50
C LEU A 179 -7.46 -16.09 -13.39
N ASN A 180 -7.20 -16.64 -12.21
CA ASN A 180 -6.47 -15.92 -11.17
C ASN A 180 -5.00 -15.87 -11.56
N PHE A 181 -4.31 -14.79 -11.22
CA PHE A 181 -2.88 -14.68 -11.40
C PHE A 181 -2.20 -14.60 -10.03
N ILE A 182 -0.92 -14.96 -9.98
CA ILE A 182 -0.13 -14.94 -8.75
C ILE A 182 0.90 -13.83 -8.91
N GLU A 183 0.82 -12.82 -8.08
CA GLU A 183 1.87 -11.82 -7.97
C GLU A 183 2.86 -12.20 -6.87
N PRO A 184 4.15 -11.84 -7.03
CA PRO A 184 5.12 -11.99 -5.96
C PRO A 184 4.85 -10.98 -4.85
N VAL A 185 5.09 -11.43 -3.62
CA VAL A 185 5.24 -10.61 -2.43
C VAL A 185 6.65 -10.88 -1.90
N TYR A 186 7.51 -9.89 -2.01
CA TYR A 186 8.89 -9.98 -1.60
C TYR A 186 9.01 -9.67 -0.11
N LYS A 187 9.67 -10.53 0.66
CA LYS A 187 10.20 -10.12 1.95
C LYS A 187 11.51 -9.40 1.73
N ILE A 188 11.59 -8.16 2.20
CA ILE A 188 12.76 -7.29 2.01
C ILE A 188 13.51 -7.16 3.33
N SER A 189 14.85 -7.11 3.23
CA SER A 189 15.77 -6.86 4.34
C SER A 189 16.99 -6.09 3.84
N TYR A 190 17.71 -5.39 4.73
CA TYR A 190 19.02 -4.84 4.37
C TYR A 190 20.01 -5.95 4.00
N LYS A 191 20.99 -5.59 3.16
CA LYS A 191 22.12 -6.46 2.82
C LYS A 191 23.12 -6.58 3.95
#